data_AF-A0A151JYA9-F1
#
_entry.id   AF-A0A151JYA9-F1
#
_cell.length_a   1.000
_cell.length_b   1.000
_cell.length_c   1.000
_cell.angle_alpha   90.00
_cell.angle_beta   90.00
_cell.angle_gamma   90.00
#
_symmetry.space_group_name_H-M   'P 1'
#
loop_
_entity.id
_entity.type
_entity.pdbx_description
1 polymer ?
#
loop_
_entity_poly.entity_id
_entity_poly.type
_entity_poly.pdbx_seq_one_letter_code
_entity_poly.pdbx_strand_id
1 'polypeptide(L)'
;MRQQGDGSYRELLSRIRVDLLTPSDYDILEKRKISFKGKSFETRLNKLRDFISNLSSDTVCLLSTCHMCNELNAAMLSRIISKKILLITKDTIDCISHMKKK
;
A
#
# COMPACT_ATOMS: atom_id res chain seq x y z
N MET A 1 -22.26 -10.28 5.36
CA MET A 1 -21.18 -10.53 4.36
C MET A 1 -20.64 -9.21 3.86
N ARG A 2 -19.32 -9.07 3.69
CA ARG A 2 -18.66 -7.77 3.47
C ARG A 2 -19.14 -7.00 2.23
N GLN A 3 -19.48 -7.69 1.13
CA GLN A 3 -19.86 -7.07 -0.16
C GLN A 3 -21.39 -7.14 -0.45
N GLN A 4 -22.24 -7.06 0.57
CA GLN A 4 -23.69 -7.28 0.42
C GLN A 4 -24.41 -6.32 -0.56
N GLY A 5 -23.93 -5.08 -0.70
CA GLY A 5 -24.51 -4.08 -1.60
C GLY A 5 -24.05 -4.17 -3.07
N ASP A 6 -23.13 -5.08 -3.39
CA ASP A 6 -22.53 -5.17 -4.73
C ASP A 6 -22.43 -6.64 -5.19
N GLY A 7 -23.53 -7.14 -5.74
CA GLY A 7 -23.64 -8.51 -6.22
C GLY A 7 -22.62 -8.84 -7.32
N SER A 8 -22.41 -7.90 -8.25
CA SER A 8 -21.44 -8.04 -9.35
C SER A 8 -20.02 -8.24 -8.83
N TYR A 9 -19.61 -7.45 -7.83
CA TYR A 9 -18.28 -7.56 -7.24
C TYR A 9 -18.14 -8.81 -6.38
N ARG A 10 -19.19 -9.22 -5.68
CA ARG A 10 -19.21 -10.46 -4.90
C ARG A 10 -18.97 -11.69 -5.79
N GLU A 11 -19.61 -11.75 -6.94
CA GLU A 11 -19.43 -12.83 -7.90
C GLU A 11 -18.04 -12.81 -8.53
N LEU A 12 -17.56 -11.63 -8.93
CA LEU A 12 -16.18 -11.42 -9.39
C LEU A 12 -15.16 -11.99 -8.38
N LEU A 13 -15.27 -11.61 -7.10
CA LEU A 13 -14.36 -12.09 -6.05
C LEU A 13 -14.43 -13.61 -5.86
N SER A 14 -15.60 -14.20 -6.06
CA SER A 14 -15.78 -15.66 -5.98
C SER A 14 -15.06 -16.37 -7.13
N ARG A 15 -15.09 -15.80 -8.34
CA ARG A 15 -14.37 -16.31 -9.52
C ARG A 15 -12.85 -16.11 -9.42
N ILE A 16 -12.39 -14.95 -8.98
CA ILE A 16 -10.96 -14.68 -8.74
C ILE A 16 -10.35 -15.73 -7.82
N ARG A 17 -11.06 -16.12 -6.76
CA ARG A 17 -10.57 -17.09 -5.77
C ARG A 17 -10.25 -18.47 -6.37
N VAL A 18 -10.92 -18.84 -7.45
CA VAL A 18 -10.77 -20.14 -8.13
C VAL A 18 -10.15 -20.02 -9.53
N ASP A 19 -9.61 -18.85 -9.85
CA ASP A 19 -8.95 -18.54 -11.14
C ASP A 19 -9.85 -18.73 -12.38
N LEU A 20 -11.14 -18.40 -12.26
CA LEU A 20 -12.12 -18.49 -13.35
C LEU A 20 -12.56 -17.12 -13.87
N LEU A 21 -11.60 -16.22 -14.07
CA LEU A 21 -11.85 -14.86 -14.55
C LEU A 21 -12.39 -14.83 -15.99
N THR A 22 -13.41 -14.01 -16.24
CA THR A 22 -14.01 -13.83 -17.57
C THR A 22 -13.69 -12.46 -18.17
N PRO A 23 -13.86 -12.24 -19.49
CA PRO A 23 -13.72 -10.91 -20.09
C PRO A 23 -14.53 -9.80 -19.39
N SER A 24 -15.78 -10.11 -18.98
CA SER A 24 -16.62 -9.14 -18.26
C SER A 24 -16.07 -8.78 -16.88
N ASP A 25 -15.31 -9.69 -16.24
CA ASP A 25 -14.65 -9.42 -14.97
C ASP A 25 -13.56 -8.36 -15.11
N TYR A 26 -12.81 -8.40 -16.20
CA TYR A 26 -11.81 -7.38 -16.52
C TYR A 26 -12.46 -6.00 -16.70
N ASP A 27 -13.61 -5.93 -17.37
CA ASP A 27 -14.34 -4.67 -17.54
C ASP A 27 -14.78 -4.06 -16.20
N ILE A 28 -15.20 -4.90 -15.24
CA ILE A 28 -15.56 -4.45 -13.88
C ILE A 28 -14.35 -3.86 -13.17
N LEU A 29 -13.19 -4.53 -13.25
CA LEU A 29 -11.95 -4.08 -12.61
C LEU A 29 -11.41 -2.80 -13.26
N GLU A 30 -11.38 -2.72 -14.59
CA GLU A 30 -10.91 -1.53 -15.31
C GLU A 30 -11.79 -0.32 -15.02
N LYS A 31 -13.12 -0.47 -14.90
CA LYS A 31 -14.02 0.62 -14.48
C LYS A 31 -13.74 1.16 -13.07
N ARG A 32 -13.15 0.34 -12.19
CA ARG A 32 -12.79 0.73 -10.81
C ARG A 32 -11.36 1.23 -10.69
N LYS A 33 -10.57 1.12 -11.75
CA LYS A 33 -9.16 1.51 -11.75
C LYS A 33 -9.03 3.03 -11.72
N ILE A 34 -8.23 3.51 -10.78
CA ILE A 34 -7.93 4.93 -10.66
C ILE A 34 -6.60 5.19 -11.36
N SER A 35 -6.63 6.04 -12.40
CA SER A 35 -5.43 6.35 -13.18
C SER A 35 -4.70 7.56 -12.61
N PHE A 36 -3.52 7.33 -12.05
CA PHE A 36 -2.61 8.39 -11.62
C PHE A 36 -1.67 8.78 -12.77
N LYS A 37 -2.06 9.80 -13.55
CA LYS A 37 -1.21 10.34 -14.63
C LYS A 37 -0.01 11.09 -14.05
N GLY A 38 1.22 10.64 -14.30
CA GLY A 38 2.44 11.36 -13.89
C GLY A 38 3.65 10.89 -14.70
N LYS A 39 4.54 11.82 -15.06
CA LYS A 39 5.75 11.53 -15.86
C LYS A 39 6.84 10.84 -15.03
N SER A 40 6.86 11.09 -13.72
CA SER A 40 7.85 10.55 -12.78
C SER A 40 7.17 9.74 -11.67
N PHE A 41 7.97 8.95 -10.96
CA PHE A 41 7.50 8.25 -9.76
C PHE A 41 6.97 9.24 -8.70
N GLU A 42 7.72 10.29 -8.40
CA GLU A 42 7.38 11.29 -7.38
C GLU A 42 6.06 12.01 -7.70
N THR A 43 5.83 12.38 -8.95
CA THR A 43 4.56 13.02 -9.36
C THR A 43 3.37 12.08 -9.20
N ARG A 44 3.53 10.77 -9.46
CA ARG A 44 2.48 9.78 -9.21
C ARG A 44 2.25 9.54 -7.73
N LEU A 45 3.32 9.47 -6.93
CA LEU A 45 3.26 9.30 -5.48
C LEU A 45 2.53 10.46 -4.82
N ASN A 46 2.83 11.70 -5.22
CA ASN A 46 2.13 12.89 -4.72
C ASN A 46 0.64 12.86 -5.06
N LYS A 47 0.26 12.47 -6.29
CA LYS A 47 -1.15 12.32 -6.66
C LYS A 47 -1.88 11.22 -5.88
N LEU A 48 -1.22 10.08 -5.67
CA LEU A 48 -1.77 9.00 -4.85
C LEU A 48 -1.98 9.47 -3.40
N ARG A 49 -1.01 10.17 -2.84
CA ARG A 49 -1.07 10.77 -1.51
C ARG A 49 -2.21 11.78 -1.37
N ASP A 50 -2.37 12.68 -2.34
CA ASP A 50 -3.47 13.66 -2.36
C ASP A 50 -4.83 12.97 -2.46
N PHE A 51 -4.93 11.93 -3.28
CA PHE A 51 -6.14 11.12 -3.38
C PHE A 51 -6.51 10.46 -2.05
N ILE A 52 -5.54 9.81 -1.38
CA ILE A 52 -5.76 9.16 -0.08
C ILE A 52 -6.14 10.18 1.00
N SER A 53 -5.56 11.38 0.95
CA SER A 53 -5.87 12.45 1.94
C SER A 53 -7.32 12.92 1.86
N ASN A 54 -8.01 12.69 0.74
CA ASN A 54 -9.44 12.99 0.58
C ASN A 54 -10.36 11.82 0.98
N LEU A 55 -9.80 10.66 1.33
CA LEU A 55 -10.56 9.51 1.81
C LEU A 55 -10.78 9.60 3.33
N SER A 56 -11.66 8.75 3.85
CA SER A 56 -11.92 8.67 5.28
C SER A 56 -10.69 8.20 6.06
N SER A 57 -10.53 8.66 7.30
CA SER A 57 -9.35 8.36 8.14
C SER A 57 -9.18 6.89 8.48
N ASP A 58 -10.23 6.09 8.38
CA ASP A 58 -10.23 4.63 8.56
C ASP A 58 -9.85 3.85 7.29
N THR A 59 -9.55 4.55 6.19
CA THR A 59 -9.16 3.91 4.93
C THR A 59 -7.82 3.17 5.08
N VAL A 60 -7.82 1.91 4.65
CA VAL A 60 -6.60 1.08 4.58
C VAL A 60 -6.12 0.97 3.13
N CYS A 61 -4.81 1.18 2.93
CA CYS A 61 -4.15 0.97 1.63
C CYS A 61 -3.35 -0.33 1.66
N LEU A 62 -3.56 -1.20 0.67
CA LEU A 62 -2.81 -2.44 0.47
C LEU A 62 -1.91 -2.29 -0.76
N LEU A 63 -0.62 -2.58 -0.59
CA LEU A 63 0.38 -2.51 -1.66
C LEU A 63 1.16 -3.83 -1.73
N SER A 64 1.70 -4.13 -2.90
CA SER A 64 2.30 -5.44 -3.18
C SER A 64 3.61 -5.72 -2.43
N THR A 65 4.33 -4.68 -1.99
CA THR A 65 5.65 -4.84 -1.33
C THR A 65 5.80 -3.91 -0.14
N CYS A 66 6.62 -4.33 0.84
CA CYS A 66 6.99 -3.50 1.99
C CYS A 66 7.67 -2.19 1.56
N HIS A 67 8.48 -2.22 0.50
CA HIS A 67 9.13 -1.02 -0.03
C HIS A 67 8.09 0.03 -0.48
N MET A 68 7.06 -0.38 -1.23
CA MET A 68 5.98 0.51 -1.65
C MET A 68 5.21 1.07 -0.44
N CYS A 69 4.96 0.25 0.58
CA CYS A 69 4.37 0.71 1.85
C CYS A 69 5.25 1.75 2.53
N ASN A 70 6.55 1.53 2.61
CA ASN A 70 7.50 2.44 3.24
C ASN A 70 7.56 3.80 2.51
N GLU A 71 7.62 3.78 1.17
CA GLU A 71 7.60 4.99 0.35
C GLU A 71 6.31 5.80 0.56
N LEU A 72 5.15 5.14 0.53
CA LEU A 72 3.87 5.82 0.76
C LEU A 72 3.76 6.35 2.20
N ASN A 73 4.14 5.55 3.19
CA ASN A 73 4.10 5.95 4.61
C ASN A 73 5.04 7.12 4.89
N ALA A 74 6.26 7.11 4.34
CA ALA A 74 7.20 8.22 4.44
C ALA A 74 6.65 9.49 3.77
N ALA A 75 6.07 9.35 2.57
CA ALA A 75 5.42 10.45 1.87
C ALA A 75 4.25 11.03 2.68
N MET A 76 3.36 10.20 3.22
CA MET A 76 2.25 10.63 4.09
C MET A 76 2.78 11.33 5.35
N LEU A 77 3.74 10.73 6.05
CA LEU A 77 4.33 11.27 7.28
C LEU A 77 4.98 12.64 7.06
N SER A 78 5.66 12.84 5.91
CA SER A 78 6.26 14.13 5.54
C SER A 78 5.25 15.27 5.40
N ARG A 79 3.93 15.00 5.36
CA ARG A 79 2.87 16.04 5.27
C ARG A 79 2.59 16.68 6.60
N ILE A 80 2.78 15.90 7.66
CA ILE A 80 2.33 16.28 8.99
C ILE A 80 3.27 17.39 9.45
N ILE A 81 2.73 18.60 9.61
CA ILE A 81 3.45 19.76 10.11
C ILE A 81 3.59 19.58 11.62
N SER A 82 4.52 18.71 12.02
CA SER A 82 4.80 18.39 13.41
C SER A 82 6.27 17.98 13.54
N LYS A 83 6.78 18.05 14.78
CA LYS A 83 8.16 17.66 15.06
C LYS A 83 8.37 16.19 14.67
N LYS A 84 9.29 15.94 13.74
CA LYS A 84 9.72 14.58 13.41
C LYS A 84 10.48 13.98 14.59
N ILE A 85 10.03 12.81 15.05
CA ILE A 85 10.74 12.00 16.04
C ILE A 85 11.46 10.87 15.27
N LEU A 86 12.76 10.73 15.49
CA LEU A 86 13.57 9.69 14.88
C LEU A 86 13.96 8.67 15.95
N LEU A 87 13.53 7.43 15.77
CA LEU A 87 13.92 6.30 16.61
C LEU A 87 14.91 5.44 15.81
N ILE A 88 16.10 5.21 16.35
CA ILE A 88 17.15 4.43 15.69
C ILE A 88 17.37 3.16 16.51
N THR A 89 17.15 2.01 15.89
CA THR A 89 17.46 0.71 16.50
C THR A 89 18.97 0.46 16.43
N LYS A 90 19.52 -0.11 17.49
CA LYS A 90 20.91 -0.59 17.52
C LYS A 90 20.87 -2.08 17.77
N ASP A 91 21.17 -2.84 16.73
CA ASP A 91 21.23 -4.28 16.82
C ASP A 91 22.64 -4.69 17.26
N THR A 92 22.72 -5.57 18.25
CA THR A 92 23.98 -6.12 18.75
C THR A 92 23.94 -7.64 18.64
N ILE A 93 25.04 -8.23 18.18
CA ILE A 93 25.23 -9.68 18.23
C ILE A 93 26.06 -9.99 19.47
N ASP A 94 25.50 -10.77 20.40
CA ASP A 94 26.26 -11.31 21.52
C ASP A 94 27.23 -12.39 21.01
N CYS A 95 28.43 -11.97 20.62
CA CYS A 95 29.51 -12.89 20.28
C CYS A 95 30.16 -13.43 21.56
N ILE A 96 30.29 -14.76 21.64
CA ILE A 96 31.06 -15.41 22.71
C ILE A 96 32.51 -14.92 22.64
N SER A 97 33.10 -14.64 23.80
CA SER A 97 34.36 -13.90 24.00
C SER A 97 35.55 -14.40 23.15
N HIS A 98 35.60 -15.68 22.80
CA HIS A 98 36.68 -16.28 22.01
C HIS A 98 36.65 -15.94 20.51
N MET A 99 35.57 -15.32 20.00
CA MET A 99 35.47 -14.87 18.59
C MET A 99 35.85 -13.39 18.38
N LYS A 100 36.19 -12.66 19.46
CA LYS A 100 36.69 -11.29 19.34
C LYS A 100 38.13 -11.32 18.82
N LYS A 101 38.34 -10.99 17.54
CA LYS A 101 39.69 -10.82 16.96
C LYS A 101 40.43 -9.74 17.75
N LYS A 102 41.69 -10.04 18.09
CA LYS A 102 42.63 -9.19 18.82
C LYS A 102 42.99 -7.94 18.01
#